data_AF-A0A0G0Q6R3-F1
#
_entry.id   AF-A0A0G0Q6R3-F1
#
_cell.length_a   1.000
_cell.length_b   1.000
_cell.length_c   1.000
_cell.angle_alpha   90.00
_cell.angle_beta   90.00
_cell.angle_gamma   90.00
#
_symmetry.space_group_name_H-M   'P 1'
#
loop_
_entity.id
_entity.type
_entity.pdbx_description
1 polymer ?
#
loop_
_entity_poly.entity_id
_entity_poly.type
_entity_poly.pdbx_seq_one_letter_code
_entity_poly.pdbx_strand_id
1 'polypeptide(L)'
;MKKMKLGNTFLIILITVIFIIGYAFFIKTSYFHRLSSWVETNRLSFIVYLLVWKIVATVWPPLTGGLVTLGSIPLIGWEAAYFVDFSGSLIAGVIDYHLGRKYGLWILNKLFDESVVRKIQKVKVKENKEIETVFLYRLFLGMSLLEGVYYSAGFLRITFRNFLIGAALSHIAIGVPTFYFIRSVFDTKNIIFTVVLLVIGIPIIYLLRKRHFEF
;
A
#
# COMPACT_ATOMS: atom_id res chain seq x y z
N MET A 1 -9.06 -16.92 16.73
CA MET A 1 -9.11 -16.36 15.36
C MET A 1 -10.55 -16.46 14.84
N LYS A 2 -11.27 -15.35 14.58
CA LYS A 2 -12.56 -15.43 13.87
C LYS A 2 -12.20 -15.83 12.44
N LYS A 3 -12.48 -17.09 12.03
CA LYS A 3 -12.27 -17.55 10.65
C LYS A 3 -12.83 -16.46 9.75
N MET A 4 -12.00 -15.86 8.87
CA MET A 4 -12.54 -15.11 7.75
C MET A 4 -13.52 -16.07 7.08
N LYS A 5 -14.83 -15.75 7.15
CA LYS A 5 -15.85 -16.58 6.53
C LYS A 5 -15.43 -16.70 5.07
N LEU A 6 -15.38 -17.91 4.53
CA LEU A 6 -14.91 -18.20 3.17
C LEU A 6 -15.52 -17.23 2.13
N GLY A 7 -16.75 -16.77 2.38
CA GLY A 7 -17.44 -15.75 1.60
C GLY A 7 -16.78 -14.35 1.55
N ASN A 8 -16.11 -13.88 2.61
CA ASN A 8 -15.45 -12.56 2.59
C ASN A 8 -14.18 -12.58 1.73
N THR A 9 -13.39 -13.66 1.79
CA THR A 9 -12.23 -13.84 0.93
C THR A 9 -12.66 -13.97 -0.53
N PHE A 10 -13.69 -14.77 -0.79
CA PHE A 10 -14.27 -14.92 -2.13
C PHE A 10 -14.78 -13.58 -2.68
N LEU A 11 -15.45 -12.78 -1.85
CA LEU A 11 -15.91 -11.45 -2.22
C LEU A 11 -14.75 -10.51 -2.58
N ILE A 12 -13.67 -10.47 -1.79
CA ILE A 12 -12.49 -9.65 -2.09
C ILE A 12 -11.85 -10.08 -3.41
N ILE A 13 -11.71 -11.40 -3.64
CA ILE A 13 -11.18 -11.94 -4.89
C ILE A 13 -12.08 -11.54 -6.07
N LEU A 14 -13.40 -11.69 -5.93
CA LEU A 14 -14.37 -11.34 -6.96
C LEU A 14 -14.32 -9.85 -7.29
N ILE A 15 -14.32 -8.96 -6.28
CA ILE A 15 -14.18 -7.51 -6.47
C ILE A 15 -12.87 -7.17 -7.18
N THR A 16 -11.77 -7.81 -6.78
CA THR A 16 -10.46 -7.61 -7.41
C THR A 16 -10.47 -8.03 -8.88
N VAL A 17 -11.06 -9.19 -9.20
CA VAL A 17 -11.19 -9.67 -10.59
C VAL A 17 -12.09 -8.74 -11.41
N ILE A 18 -13.23 -8.30 -10.87
CA ILE A 18 -14.12 -7.34 -11.52
C ILE A 18 -13.37 -6.03 -11.81
N PHE A 19 -12.59 -5.54 -10.86
CA PHE A 19 -11.79 -4.33 -11.03
C PHE A 19 -10.75 -4.49 -12.14
N ILE A 20 -10.02 -5.60 -12.17
CA ILE A 20 -9.02 -5.90 -13.22
C ILE A 20 -9.69 -5.97 -14.59
N ILE A 21 -10.82 -6.68 -14.71
CA ILE A 21 -11.57 -6.79 -15.98
C ILE A 21 -12.10 -5.43 -16.42
N GLY A 22 -12.73 -4.69 -15.50
CA GLY A 22 -13.27 -3.35 -15.77
C GLY A 22 -12.17 -2.38 -16.22
N TYR A 23 -11.00 -2.45 -15.59
CA TYR A 23 -9.83 -1.66 -15.98
C TYR A 23 -9.30 -2.06 -17.37
N ALA A 24 -9.23 -3.36 -17.68
CA ALA A 24 -8.84 -3.85 -19.00
C ALA A 24 -9.80 -3.40 -20.12
N PHE A 25 -11.10 -3.30 -19.83
CA PHE A 25 -12.08 -2.70 -20.74
C PHE A 25 -11.89 -1.19 -20.86
N PHE A 26 -11.69 -0.49 -19.73
CA PHE A 26 -11.51 0.96 -19.71
C PHE A 26 -10.34 1.42 -20.60
N ILE A 27 -9.20 0.73 -20.57
CA ILE A 27 -8.02 1.05 -21.40
C ILE A 27 -8.37 1.06 -22.90
N LYS A 28 -9.35 0.24 -23.33
CA LYS A 28 -9.76 0.16 -24.75
C LYS A 28 -10.79 1.22 -25.15
N THR A 29 -11.23 2.06 -24.22
CA THR A 29 -12.27 3.07 -24.50
C THR A 29 -11.68 4.37 -25.06
N SER A 30 -12.51 5.14 -25.77
CA SER A 30 -12.15 6.49 -26.23
C SER A 30 -11.89 7.47 -25.08
N TYR A 31 -12.38 7.18 -23.87
CA TYR A 31 -12.10 7.98 -22.68
C TYR A 31 -10.65 7.81 -22.22
N PHE A 32 -10.14 6.58 -22.24
CA PHE A 32 -8.73 6.34 -21.91
C PHE A 32 -7.80 7.00 -22.92
N HIS A 33 -8.11 6.94 -24.22
CA HIS A 33 -7.34 7.66 -25.24
C HIS A 33 -7.34 9.18 -25.01
N ARG A 34 -8.51 9.77 -24.72
CA ARG A 34 -8.60 11.21 -24.37
C ARG A 34 -7.78 11.55 -23.13
N LEU A 35 -7.84 10.72 -22.10
CA LEU A 35 -7.03 10.87 -20.89
C LEU A 35 -5.53 10.78 -21.22
N SER A 36 -5.11 9.78 -22.01
CA SER A 36 -3.71 9.59 -22.42
C SER A 36 -3.18 10.80 -23.17
N SER A 37 -3.90 11.30 -24.18
CA SER A 37 -3.48 12.49 -24.94
C SER A 37 -3.42 13.74 -24.06
N TRP A 38 -4.35 13.88 -23.10
CA TRP A 38 -4.29 14.97 -22.13
C TRP A 38 -3.07 14.85 -21.21
N VAL A 39 -2.75 13.65 -20.72
CA VAL A 39 -1.59 13.37 -19.86
C VAL A 39 -0.28 13.62 -20.62
N GLU A 40 -0.20 13.26 -21.90
CA GLU A 40 0.98 13.54 -22.74
C GLU A 40 1.28 15.05 -22.79
N THR A 41 0.24 15.88 -22.90
CA THR A 41 0.37 17.34 -22.93
C THR A 41 0.56 17.95 -21.53
N ASN A 42 -0.04 17.35 -20.49
CA ASN A 42 -0.12 17.90 -19.13
C ASN A 42 0.54 16.99 -18.08
N ARG A 43 1.65 16.34 -18.44
CA ARG A 43 2.26 15.28 -17.63
C ARG A 43 2.56 15.72 -16.20
N LEU A 44 3.12 16.91 -16.02
CA LEU A 44 3.44 17.45 -14.70
C LEU A 44 2.18 17.67 -13.85
N SER A 45 1.14 18.26 -14.42
CA SER A 45 -0.14 18.49 -13.74
C SER A 45 -0.78 17.17 -13.29
N PHE A 46 -0.72 16.13 -14.12
CA PHE A 46 -1.21 14.82 -13.77
C PHE A 46 -0.40 14.17 -12.62
N ILE A 47 0.93 14.29 -12.64
CA ILE A 47 1.80 13.81 -11.56
C ILE A 47 1.48 14.52 -10.24
N VAL A 48 1.30 15.84 -10.26
CA VAL A 48 0.93 16.62 -9.07
C VAL A 48 -0.45 16.19 -8.55
N TYR A 49 -1.42 16.03 -9.44
CA TYR A 49 -2.76 15.52 -9.07
C TYR A 49 -2.67 14.14 -8.40
N LEU A 50 -1.93 13.20 -9.00
CA LEU A 50 -1.75 11.87 -8.44
C LEU A 50 -1.04 11.90 -7.07
N LEU A 51 -0.06 12.79 -6.88
CA LEU A 51 0.62 12.96 -5.61
C LEU A 51 -0.34 13.45 -4.53
N VAL A 52 -1.13 14.48 -4.82
CA VAL A 52 -2.15 15.00 -3.90
C VAL A 52 -3.18 13.93 -3.57
N TRP A 53 -3.70 13.25 -4.59
CA TRP A 53 -4.64 12.13 -4.41
C TRP A 53 -4.04 11.06 -3.51
N LYS A 54 -2.79 10.65 -3.77
CA LYS A 54 -2.10 9.63 -2.98
C LYS A 54 -1.98 10.06 -1.52
N ILE A 55 -1.61 11.32 -1.25
CA ILE A 55 -1.51 11.83 0.12
C ILE A 55 -2.87 11.76 0.82
N VAL A 56 -3.92 12.31 0.20
CA VAL A 56 -5.27 12.30 0.77
C VAL A 56 -5.77 10.88 1.01
N ALA A 57 -5.57 10.00 0.04
CA ALA A 57 -6.05 8.63 0.12
C ALA A 57 -5.30 7.80 1.17
N THR A 58 -4.02 8.08 1.41
CA THR A 58 -3.27 7.41 2.48
C THR A 58 -3.62 7.98 3.86
N VAL A 59 -3.81 9.30 3.97
CA VAL A 59 -4.25 9.92 5.24
C VAL A 59 -5.66 9.49 5.63
N TRP A 60 -6.51 9.19 4.64
CA TRP A 60 -7.88 8.72 4.83
C TRP A 60 -8.03 7.27 4.31
N PRO A 61 -7.75 6.24 5.14
CA PRO A 61 -7.66 4.83 4.73
C PRO A 61 -8.84 4.25 3.93
N PRO A 62 -10.09 4.75 4.05
CA PRO A 62 -11.18 4.31 3.17
C PRO A 62 -10.92 4.53 1.67
N LEU A 63 -10.01 5.42 1.30
CA LEU A 63 -9.65 5.71 -0.09
C LEU A 63 -8.45 4.87 -0.55
N THR A 64 -8.49 4.40 -1.79
CA THR A 64 -7.45 3.52 -2.34
C THR A 64 -6.36 4.31 -3.07
N GLY A 65 -5.35 4.77 -2.34
CA GLY A 65 -4.23 5.51 -2.94
C GLY A 65 -3.34 4.67 -3.86
N GLY A 66 -2.99 3.45 -3.42
CA GLY A 66 -2.08 2.57 -4.15
C GLY A 66 -2.63 2.02 -5.47
N LEU A 67 -3.95 1.76 -5.56
CA LEU A 67 -4.55 1.26 -6.80
C LEU A 67 -4.54 2.32 -7.90
N VAL A 68 -4.73 3.59 -7.54
CA VAL A 68 -4.73 4.70 -8.49
C VAL A 68 -3.31 4.96 -9.02
N THR A 69 -2.29 4.92 -8.16
CA THR A 69 -0.89 5.04 -8.60
C THR A 69 -0.47 3.86 -9.48
N LEU A 70 -0.84 2.62 -9.14
CA LEU A 70 -0.60 1.45 -10.00
C LEU A 70 -1.34 1.54 -11.34
N GLY A 71 -2.59 2.01 -11.34
CA GLY A 71 -3.37 2.25 -12.56
C GLY A 71 -2.78 3.36 -13.44
N SER A 72 -1.98 4.27 -12.90
CA SER A 72 -1.33 5.32 -13.70
C SER A 72 -0.12 4.82 -14.50
N ILE A 73 0.36 3.59 -14.26
CA ILE A 73 1.57 3.05 -14.91
C ILE A 73 1.51 3.15 -16.46
N PRO A 74 0.41 2.77 -17.15
CA PRO A 74 0.33 2.91 -18.60
C PRO A 74 0.35 4.36 -19.09
N LEU A 75 0.06 5.35 -18.24
CA LEU A 75 -0.02 6.76 -18.60
C LEU A 75 1.30 7.51 -18.38
N ILE A 76 2.04 7.22 -17.31
CA ILE A 76 3.24 7.98 -16.93
C ILE A 76 4.51 7.14 -16.79
N GLY A 77 4.42 5.81 -16.97
CA GLY A 77 5.51 4.87 -16.73
C GLY A 77 5.59 4.44 -15.26
N TRP A 78 6.21 3.28 -15.02
CA TRP A 78 6.28 2.69 -13.68
C TRP A 78 7.21 3.45 -12.74
N GLU A 79 8.27 4.07 -13.26
CA GLU A 79 9.21 4.87 -12.50
C GLU A 79 8.50 6.08 -11.90
N ALA A 80 7.82 6.87 -12.74
CA ALA A 80 7.10 8.07 -12.31
C ALA A 80 5.95 7.72 -11.35
N ALA A 81 5.19 6.65 -11.66
CA ALA A 81 4.13 6.17 -10.79
C ALA A 81 4.67 5.71 -9.42
N TYR A 82 5.81 5.02 -9.40
CA TYR A 82 6.48 4.61 -8.16
C TYR A 82 6.97 5.81 -7.36
N PHE A 83 7.59 6.81 -8.00
CA PHE A 83 8.05 8.01 -7.30
C PHE A 83 6.89 8.79 -6.67
N VAL A 84 5.76 8.88 -7.36
CA VAL A 84 4.53 9.46 -6.80
C VAL A 84 4.03 8.65 -5.61
N ASP A 85 3.98 7.33 -5.74
CA ASP A 85 3.53 6.44 -4.66
C ASP A 85 4.44 6.52 -3.43
N PHE A 86 5.76 6.50 -3.65
CA PHE A 86 6.79 6.63 -2.63
C PHE A 86 6.71 7.95 -1.88
N SER A 87 6.74 9.05 -2.63
CA SER A 87 6.74 10.40 -2.05
C SER A 87 5.41 10.68 -1.34
N GLY A 88 4.29 10.34 -1.98
CA GLY A 88 2.96 10.51 -1.39
C GLY A 88 2.78 9.68 -0.13
N SER A 89 3.25 8.43 -0.12
CA SER A 89 3.21 7.56 1.06
C SER A 89 4.07 8.08 2.21
N LEU A 90 5.25 8.65 1.94
CA LEU A 90 6.10 9.21 2.99
C LEU A 90 5.50 10.50 3.55
N ILE A 91 5.00 11.40 2.70
CA ILE A 91 4.36 12.65 3.15
C ILE A 91 3.11 12.34 3.99
N ALA A 92 2.23 11.47 3.50
CA ALA A 92 1.07 11.02 4.27
C ALA A 92 1.49 10.32 5.56
N GLY A 93 2.50 9.45 5.50
CA GLY A 93 3.00 8.76 6.69
C GLY A 93 3.55 9.71 7.75
N VAL A 94 4.17 10.83 7.37
CA VAL A 94 4.54 11.88 8.32
C VAL A 94 3.30 12.47 8.99
N ILE A 95 2.25 12.78 8.22
CA ILE A 95 0.98 13.31 8.75
C ILE A 95 0.36 12.30 9.73
N ASP A 96 0.18 11.06 9.29
CA ASP A 96 -0.45 9.97 10.06
C ASP A 96 0.33 9.64 11.33
N TYR A 97 1.66 9.64 11.26
CA TYR A 97 2.53 9.47 12.44
C TYR A 97 2.25 10.55 13.48
N HIS A 98 2.18 11.83 13.07
CA HIS A 98 1.93 12.92 14.00
C HIS A 98 0.50 12.89 14.54
N LEU A 99 -0.49 12.54 13.71
CA LEU A 99 -1.87 12.35 14.16
C LEU A 99 -1.98 11.22 15.18
N GLY A 100 -1.34 10.06 14.92
CA GLY A 100 -1.29 8.93 15.84
C GLY A 100 -0.56 9.27 17.14
N ARG A 101 0.54 10.03 17.06
CA ARG A 101 1.30 10.49 18.24
C ARG A 101 0.50 11.46 19.11
N LYS A 102 -0.23 12.38 18.48
CA LYS A 102 -0.98 13.46 19.17
C LYS A 102 -2.33 12.99 19.71
N TYR A 103 -3.11 12.28 18.90
CA TYR A 103 -4.49 11.90 19.23
C TYR A 103 -4.63 10.46 19.73
N GLY A 104 -3.58 9.64 19.59
CA GLY A 104 -3.51 8.30 20.16
C GLY A 104 -4.68 7.41 19.78
N LEU A 105 -5.34 6.82 20.79
CA LEU A 105 -6.45 5.89 20.58
C LEU A 105 -7.69 6.52 19.95
N TRP A 106 -7.90 7.83 20.12
CA TRP A 106 -9.08 8.50 19.58
C TRP A 106 -9.12 8.42 18.05
N ILE A 107 -8.00 8.75 17.39
CA ILE A 107 -7.94 8.69 15.92
C ILE A 107 -7.95 7.24 15.42
N LEU A 108 -7.30 6.32 16.14
CA LEU A 108 -7.29 4.90 15.80
C LEU A 108 -8.69 4.28 15.83
N ASN A 109 -9.49 4.57 16.86
CA ASN A 109 -10.87 4.08 16.98
C ASN A 109 -11.81 4.69 15.94
N LYS A 110 -11.48 5.86 15.39
CA LYS A 110 -12.28 6.52 14.35
C LYS A 110 -12.01 5.95 12.95
N LEU A 111 -10.76 5.53 12.70
CA LEU A 111 -10.32 5.06 11.38
C LEU A 111 -10.35 3.54 11.23
N PHE A 112 -10.26 2.79 12.35
CA PHE A 112 -10.13 1.33 12.33
C PHE A 112 -11.12 0.65 13.26
N ASP A 113 -11.52 -0.56 12.89
CA ASP A 113 -12.34 -1.40 13.75
C ASP A 113 -11.63 -1.75 15.06
N GLU A 114 -12.43 -1.98 16.11
CA GLU A 114 -11.93 -2.30 17.45
C GLU A 114 -10.94 -3.49 17.45
N SER A 115 -11.16 -4.49 16.58
CA SER A 115 -10.27 -5.64 16.48
C SER A 115 -8.85 -5.29 16.01
N VAL A 116 -8.71 -4.27 15.18
CA VAL A 116 -7.43 -3.75 14.68
C VAL A 116 -6.77 -2.92 15.77
N VAL A 117 -7.53 -2.01 16.40
CA VAL A 117 -7.02 -1.17 17.48
C VAL A 117 -6.50 -2.01 18.64
N ARG A 118 -7.24 -3.05 19.06
CA ARG A 118 -6.79 -3.99 20.10
C ARG A 118 -5.51 -4.73 19.72
N LYS A 119 -5.28 -5.03 18.44
CA LYS A 119 -4.01 -5.63 17.99
C LYS A 119 -2.87 -4.64 18.11
N ILE A 120 -3.07 -3.40 17.65
CA ILE A 120 -2.08 -2.31 17.74
C ILE A 120 -1.69 -2.07 19.20
N GLN A 121 -2.66 -2.01 20.11
CA GLN A 121 -2.41 -1.80 21.55
C GLN A 121 -1.57 -2.91 22.20
N LYS A 122 -1.64 -4.14 21.70
CA LYS A 122 -0.86 -5.27 22.23
C LYS A 122 0.58 -5.28 21.73
N VAL A 123 0.91 -4.50 20.72
CA VAL A 123 2.25 -4.43 20.16
C VAL A 123 3.19 -3.78 21.15
N LYS A 124 4.27 -4.48 21.50
CA LYS A 124 5.38 -3.92 22.26
C LYS A 124 6.58 -3.77 21.34
N VAL A 125 7.06 -2.55 21.19
CA VAL A 125 8.23 -2.24 20.37
C VAL A 125 9.45 -2.15 21.28
N LYS A 126 10.51 -2.89 20.96
CA LYS A 126 11.80 -2.73 21.63
C LYS A 126 12.55 -1.56 20.99
N GLU A 127 13.10 -0.66 21.79
CA GLU A 127 13.75 0.58 21.31
C GLU A 127 14.86 0.31 20.27
N ASN A 128 15.66 -0.75 20.47
CA ASN A 128 16.73 -1.15 19.56
C ASN A 128 16.23 -1.85 18.27
N LYS A 129 14.92 -2.07 18.13
CA LYS A 129 14.29 -2.81 17.02
C LYS A 129 13.17 -2.02 16.34
N GLU A 130 13.12 -0.71 16.54
CA GLU A 130 12.08 0.16 15.98
C GLU A 130 12.03 0.14 14.45
N ILE A 131 13.17 0.27 13.76
CA ILE A 131 13.25 0.26 12.29
C ILE A 131 12.72 -1.06 11.73
N GLU A 132 13.23 -2.17 12.29
CA GLU A 132 12.82 -3.52 11.91
C GLU A 132 11.32 -3.73 12.16
N THR A 133 10.81 -3.22 13.28
CA THR A 133 9.38 -3.26 13.59
C THR A 133 8.57 -2.54 12.52
N VAL A 134 8.90 -1.29 12.18
CA VAL A 134 8.16 -0.54 11.14
C VAL A 134 8.25 -1.24 9.79
N PHE A 135 9.43 -1.74 9.43
CA PHE A 135 9.65 -2.48 8.19
C PHE A 135 8.77 -3.74 8.12
N LEU A 136 8.79 -4.59 9.14
CA LEU A 136 8.04 -5.84 9.18
C LEU A 136 6.53 -5.58 9.29
N TYR A 137 6.10 -4.58 10.06
CA TYR A 137 4.70 -4.20 10.14
C TYR A 137 4.17 -3.80 8.76
N ARG A 138 4.95 -3.02 8.00
CA ARG A 138 4.58 -2.66 6.64
C ARG A 138 4.61 -3.84 5.68
N LEU A 139 5.52 -4.80 5.86
CA LEU A 139 5.61 -5.99 5.02
C LEU A 139 4.44 -6.97 5.26
N PHE A 140 4.05 -7.18 6.51
CA PHE A 140 3.07 -8.22 6.89
C PHE A 140 1.65 -7.70 7.11
N LEU A 141 1.47 -6.48 7.62
CA LEU A 141 0.15 -5.84 7.73
C LEU A 141 -0.17 -4.97 6.50
N GLY A 142 0.82 -4.66 5.66
CA GLY A 142 0.63 -3.78 4.51
C GLY A 142 -0.23 -4.34 3.37
N MET A 143 -0.57 -5.64 3.38
CA MET A 143 -1.55 -6.16 2.43
C MET A 143 -3.00 -5.80 2.77
N SER A 144 -3.29 -5.30 3.98
CA SER A 144 -4.66 -4.96 4.39
C SER A 144 -4.82 -3.60 5.07
N LEU A 145 -3.76 -3.04 5.67
CA LEU A 145 -3.81 -1.78 6.44
C LEU A 145 -2.47 -1.02 6.35
N LEU A 146 -1.98 -0.76 5.14
CA LEU A 146 -0.73 -0.01 4.89
C LEU A 146 -0.71 1.32 5.65
N GLU A 147 -1.84 2.02 5.64
CA GLU A 147 -2.08 3.31 6.27
C GLU A 147 -2.11 3.20 7.80
N GLY A 148 -2.64 2.08 8.33
CA GLY A 148 -2.70 1.83 9.77
C GLY A 148 -1.33 1.70 10.43
N VAL A 149 -0.30 1.32 9.68
CA VAL A 149 1.08 1.21 10.20
C VAL A 149 1.63 2.57 10.62
N TYR A 150 1.32 3.65 9.89
CA TYR A 150 1.85 4.98 10.18
C TYR A 150 1.22 5.58 11.43
N TYR A 151 -0.11 5.51 11.54
CA TYR A 151 -0.84 5.87 12.76
C TYR A 151 -0.35 5.04 13.96
N SER A 152 -0.14 3.74 13.77
CA SER A 152 0.36 2.84 14.80
C SER A 152 1.77 3.22 15.27
N ALA A 153 2.68 3.56 14.35
CA ALA A 153 4.03 3.96 14.70
C ALA A 153 4.05 5.22 15.57
N GLY A 154 3.19 6.20 15.26
CA GLY A 154 2.98 7.38 16.09
C GLY A 154 2.43 7.04 17.48
N PHE A 155 1.37 6.23 17.54
CA PHE A 155 0.74 5.80 18.79
C PHE A 155 1.69 4.98 19.70
N LEU A 156 2.45 4.05 19.12
CA LEU A 156 3.44 3.20 19.80
C LEU A 156 4.71 3.96 20.20
N ARG A 157 4.75 5.25 19.92
CA ARG A 157 5.82 6.17 20.27
C ARG A 157 7.20 5.86 19.65
N ILE A 158 7.23 5.12 18.54
CA ILE A 158 8.45 4.87 17.77
C ILE A 158 9.13 6.21 17.42
N THR A 159 10.45 6.32 17.52
CA THR A 159 11.13 7.57 17.18
C THR A 159 10.92 7.94 15.71
N PHE A 160 10.70 9.24 15.44
CA PHE A 160 10.35 9.71 14.08
C PHE A 160 11.41 9.34 13.04
N ARG A 161 12.69 9.41 13.41
CA ARG A 161 13.81 8.99 12.56
C ARG A 161 13.72 7.51 12.19
N ASN A 162 13.51 6.63 13.17
CA ASN A 162 13.43 5.20 12.93
C ASN A 162 12.19 4.82 12.13
N PHE A 163 11.08 5.51 12.38
CA PHE A 163 9.87 5.42 11.57
C PHE A 163 10.14 5.75 10.09
N LEU A 164 10.71 6.92 9.80
CA LEU A 164 10.97 7.32 8.41
C LEU A 164 11.91 6.36 7.69
N ILE A 165 12.97 5.90 8.35
CA ILE A 165 13.91 4.94 7.76
C ILE A 165 13.22 3.61 7.48
N GLY A 166 12.48 3.06 8.45
CA GLY A 166 11.75 1.80 8.28
C GLY A 166 10.67 1.89 7.19
N ALA A 167 9.98 3.03 7.11
CA ALA A 167 8.99 3.30 6.08
C ALA A 167 9.63 3.39 4.68
N ALA A 168 10.73 4.13 4.53
CA ALA A 168 11.42 4.25 3.24
C ALA A 168 12.00 2.91 2.77
N LEU A 169 12.71 2.19 3.65
CA LEU A 169 13.32 0.90 3.31
C LEU A 169 12.29 -0.15 2.89
N SER A 170 11.15 -0.23 3.59
CA SER A 170 10.08 -1.17 3.21
C SER A 170 9.43 -0.79 1.88
N HIS A 171 9.28 0.51 1.58
CA HIS A 171 8.76 0.96 0.29
C HIS A 171 9.71 0.65 -0.87
N ILE A 172 11.02 0.72 -0.64
CA ILE A 172 12.02 0.35 -1.63
C ILE A 172 11.99 -1.17 -1.84
N ALA A 173 12.06 -1.93 -0.74
CA ALA A 173 12.14 -3.39 -0.78
C ALA A 173 10.92 -4.05 -1.44
N ILE A 174 9.72 -3.50 -1.23
CA ILE A 174 8.47 -4.08 -1.76
C ILE A 174 7.95 -3.29 -2.96
N GLY A 175 7.91 -1.95 -2.84
CA GLY A 175 7.30 -1.10 -3.85
C GLY A 175 8.03 -1.11 -5.19
N VAL A 176 9.37 -1.09 -5.22
CA VAL A 176 10.10 -1.13 -6.50
C VAL A 176 9.79 -2.43 -7.25
N PRO A 177 9.95 -3.63 -6.64
CA PRO A 177 9.53 -4.87 -7.30
C PRO A 177 8.07 -4.86 -7.72
N THR A 178 7.14 -4.41 -6.87
CA THR A 178 5.71 -4.39 -7.20
C THR A 178 5.41 -3.54 -8.43
N PHE A 179 5.90 -2.30 -8.50
CA PHE A 179 5.64 -1.41 -9.64
C PHE A 179 6.29 -1.96 -10.92
N TYR A 180 7.50 -2.51 -10.82
CA TYR A 180 8.17 -3.16 -11.94
C TYR A 180 7.41 -4.40 -12.46
N PHE A 181 6.86 -5.23 -11.56
CA PHE A 181 6.07 -6.39 -11.95
C PHE A 181 4.74 -6.00 -12.60
N ILE A 182 4.05 -4.99 -12.06
CA ILE A 182 2.79 -4.52 -12.64
C ILE A 182 2.98 -3.97 -14.05
N ARG A 183 4.11 -3.32 -14.34
CA ARG A 183 4.48 -2.97 -15.72
C ARG A 183 4.53 -4.21 -16.62
N SER A 184 5.18 -5.29 -16.18
CA SER A 184 5.27 -6.54 -16.96
C SER A 184 3.89 -7.17 -17.22
N VAL A 185 2.96 -7.04 -16.27
CA VAL A 185 1.56 -7.45 -16.46
C VAL A 185 0.90 -6.64 -17.57
N PHE A 186 1.05 -5.31 -17.57
CA PHE A 186 0.47 -4.44 -18.59
C PHE A 186 1.09 -4.64 -19.98
N ASP A 187 2.41 -4.87 -20.03
CA ASP A 187 3.12 -5.10 -21.29
C ASP A 187 2.82 -6.50 -21.88
N THR A 188 2.10 -7.38 -21.15
CA THR A 188 1.83 -8.82 -21.46
C THR A 188 3.08 -9.69 -21.68
N LYS A 189 4.26 -9.10 -21.60
CA LYS A 189 5.55 -9.78 -21.69
C LYS A 189 5.80 -10.48 -20.36
N ASN A 190 5.94 -11.81 -20.41
CA ASN A 190 6.27 -12.66 -19.25
C ASN A 190 5.13 -12.86 -18.22
N ILE A 191 3.89 -13.00 -18.68
CA ILE A 191 2.76 -13.43 -17.82
C ILE A 191 3.08 -14.72 -17.07
N ILE A 192 3.73 -15.69 -17.71
CA ILE A 192 4.14 -16.97 -17.09
C ILE A 192 5.09 -16.72 -15.91
N PHE A 193 6.11 -15.88 -16.09
CA PHE A 193 7.06 -15.54 -15.03
C PHE A 193 6.39 -14.80 -13.86
N THR A 194 5.44 -13.91 -14.17
CA THR A 194 4.68 -13.16 -13.15
C THR A 194 3.78 -14.08 -12.33
N VAL A 195 3.11 -15.04 -12.99
CA VAL A 195 2.29 -16.06 -12.31
C VAL A 195 3.16 -16.95 -11.42
N VAL A 196 4.32 -17.40 -11.90
CA VAL A 196 5.27 -18.21 -11.11
C VAL A 196 5.76 -17.46 -9.88
N LEU A 197 6.11 -16.17 -10.01
CA LEU A 197 6.53 -15.34 -8.88
C LEU A 197 5.43 -15.10 -7.85
N LEU A 198 4.17 -14.91 -8.28
CA LEU A 198 3.05 -14.80 -7.34
C LEU A 198 2.82 -16.13 -6.60
N VAL A 199 2.90 -17.25 -7.31
CA VAL A 199 2.75 -18.60 -6.74
C VAL A 199 3.85 -18.93 -5.75
N ILE A 200 5.09 -18.44 -5.93
CA ILE A 200 6.22 -18.70 -5.02
C ILE A 200 6.31 -17.64 -3.90
N GLY A 201 6.07 -16.37 -4.23
CA GLY A 201 6.20 -15.24 -3.31
C GLY A 201 5.16 -15.27 -2.18
N ILE A 202 3.90 -15.63 -2.49
CA ILE A 202 2.83 -15.73 -1.49
C ILE A 202 3.17 -16.79 -0.40
N PRO A 203 3.62 -18.02 -0.73
CA PRO A 203 4.11 -18.99 0.24
C PRO A 203 5.31 -18.53 1.06
N ILE A 204 6.29 -17.85 0.45
CA ILE A 204 7.47 -17.36 1.19
C ILE A 204 7.05 -16.30 2.21
N ILE A 205 6.21 -15.35 1.83
CA ILE A 205 5.66 -14.35 2.76
C ILE A 205 4.83 -15.03 3.86
N TYR A 206 4.05 -16.06 3.51
CA TYR A 206 3.29 -16.85 4.47
C TYR A 206 4.20 -17.61 5.47
N LEU A 207 5.30 -18.18 5.00
CA LEU A 207 6.29 -18.89 5.84
C LEU A 207 7.07 -17.92 6.74
N LEU A 208 7.50 -16.78 6.21
CA LEU A 208 8.21 -15.75 6.99
C LEU A 208 7.32 -15.15 8.08
N ARG A 209 6.02 -15.00 7.80
CA ARG A 209 5.01 -14.57 8.77
C ARG A 209 4.94 -15.52 9.97
N LYS A 210 4.99 -16.84 9.74
CA LYS A 210 4.94 -17.86 10.81
C LYS A 210 6.18 -17.81 11.71
N ARG A 211 7.30 -17.30 11.21
CA ARG A 211 8.59 -17.30 11.91
C ARG A 211 8.80 -16.10 12.84
N HIS A 212 8.02 -15.02 12.69
CA HIS A 212 8.21 -13.76 13.42
C HIS A 212 7.05 -13.37 14.35
N PHE A 213 5.91 -14.06 14.29
CA PHE A 213 4.74 -13.75 15.12
C PHE A 213 4.15 -15.02 15.73
N GLU A 214 4.22 -15.14 17.06
CA GLU A 214 3.41 -16.08 17.84
C GLU A 214 2.05 -15.44 18.12
N PHE A 215 0.96 -16.13 17.78
CA PHE A 215 -0.41 -15.76 18.15
C PHE A 215 -1.13 -16.96 18.75
#